data_AF-A0A0E3UWS3-F1
#
_entry.id   AF-A0A0E3UWS3-F1
#
_cell.length_a   1.000
_cell.length_b   1.000
_cell.length_c   1.000
_cell.angle_alpha   90.00
_cell.angle_beta   90.00
_cell.angle_gamma   90.00
#
_symmetry.space_group_name_H-M   'P 1'
#
loop_
_entity.id
_entity.type
_entity.pdbx_description
1 polymer ?
#
loop_
_entity_poly.entity_id
_entity_poly.type
_entity_poly.pdbx_seq_one_letter_code
_entity_poly.pdbx_strand_id
1 'polypeptide(L)' 'MQAAKIILSLLVVALGWFFLGYGYSTLLGHPISTVLFIGGLALSLAGVVGVILSARSKA' A
#
# COMPACT_ATOMS: atom_id res chain seq x y z
N MET A 1 22.39 -1.79 -1.89
CA MET A 1 21.20 -1.87 -1.00
C MET A 1 20.03 -0.96 -1.40
N GLN A 2 20.12 -0.16 -2.47
CA GLN A 2 19.05 0.75 -2.91
C GLN A 2 17.94 0.06 -3.74
N ALA A 3 18.31 -0.90 -4.61
CA ALA A 3 17.35 -1.68 -5.39
C ALA A 3 16.37 -2.45 -4.48
N ALA A 4 16.87 -3.02 -3.38
CA ALA A 4 16.05 -3.70 -2.38
C ALA A 4 14.99 -2.77 -1.75
N LYS A 5 15.32 -1.50 -1.47
CA LYS A 5 14.36 -0.52 -0.93
C LYS A 5 13.25 -0.19 -1.93
N ILE A 6 13.58 -0.05 -3.21
CA ILE A 6 12.61 0.23 -4.27
C ILE A 6 11.68 -0.97 -4.47
N ILE A 7 12.25 -2.18 -4.54
CA ILE A 7 11.48 -3.43 -4.68
C ILE A 7 10.55 -3.63 -3.48
N LEU A 8 11.04 -3.39 -2.27
CA LEU A 8 10.25 -3.49 -1.04
C LEU A 8 9.12 -2.45 -1.03
N SER A 9 9.37 -1.22 -1.48
CA SER A 9 8.34 -0.20 -1.60
C SER A 9 7.27 -0.57 -2.64
N LEU A 10 7.66 -1.16 -3.78
CA LEU A 10 6.73 -1.66 -4.79
C LEU A 10 5.88 -2.84 -4.27
N LEU A 11 6.49 -3.75 -3.50
CA LEU A 11 5.78 -4.85 -2.83
C LEU A 11 4.72 -4.33 -1.84
N VAL A 12 5.06 -3.30 -1.06
CA VAL A 12 4.12 -2.67 -0.12
C VAL A 12 2.95 -2.01 -0.86
N VAL A 13 3.21 -1.35 -1.99
CA VAL A 13 2.15 -0.78 -2.84
C VAL A 13 1.25 -1.87 -3.42
N ALA A 14 1.83 -2.97 -3.91
CA ALA A 14 1.07 -4.10 -4.47
C ALA A 14 0.20 -4.79 -3.40
N LEU A 15 0.73 -4.98 -2.19
CA LEU A 15 -0.02 -5.49 -1.05
C LEU A 15 -1.14 -4.53 -0.64
N GLY A 16 -0.86 -3.23 -0.49
CA GLY A 16 -1.89 -2.23 -0.17
C GLY A 16 -3.02 -2.21 -1.20
N TRP A 17 -2.70 -2.33 -2.49
CA TRP A 17 -3.68 -2.43 -3.57
C TRP A 17 -4.52 -3.70 -3.48
N PHE A 18 -3.90 -4.84 -3.17
CA PHE A 18 -4.60 -6.12 -3.01
C PHE A 18 -5.54 -6.09 -1.81
N PHE A 19 -5.11 -5.53 -0.68
CA PHE A 19 -5.95 -5.35 0.51
C PHE A 19 -7.10 -4.36 0.28
N LEU A 20 -6.87 -3.29 -0.49
CA LEU A 20 -7.93 -2.38 -0.94
C LEU A 20 -8.96 -3.09 -1.83
N GLY A 21 -8.51 -3.85 -2.82
CA GLY A 21 -9.38 -4.62 -3.69
C GLY A 21 -10.18 -5.69 -2.93
N TYR A 22 -9.55 -6.37 -1.97
CA TYR A 22 -10.22 -7.35 -1.12
C TYR A 22 -11.23 -6.69 -0.17
N GLY A 23 -10.88 -5.57 0.46
CA GLY A 23 -11.77 -4.80 1.33
C GLY A 23 -12.93 -4.15 0.57
N TYR A 24 -12.75 -3.80 -0.70
CA TYR A 24 -13.83 -3.31 -1.57
C TYR A 24 -14.75 -4.43 -2.04
N SER A 25 -14.19 -5.60 -2.39
CA SER A 25 -14.96 -6.75 -2.89
C SER A 25 -15.72 -7.49 -1.77
N THR A 26 -15.25 -7.41 -0.52
CA THR A 26 -15.95 -7.95 0.65
C THR A 26 -16.80 -6.86 1.32
N LEU A 27 -18.10 -6.81 0.98
CA LEU A 27 -19.17 -6.11 1.70
C LEU A 27 -18.72 -4.94 2.62
N LEU A 28 -18.61 -3.73 2.04
CA LEU A 28 -18.54 -2.48 2.79
C LEU A 28 -19.72 -2.43 3.79
N GLY A 29 -19.43 -2.68 5.06
CA GLY A 29 -20.44 -2.88 6.11
C GLY A 29 -20.06 -3.95 7.14
N HIS A 30 -19.22 -4.93 6.77
CA HIS A 30 -18.62 -5.85 7.75
C HIS A 30 -17.40 -5.17 8.41
N PRO A 31 -17.30 -5.14 9.75
CA PRO A 31 -16.25 -4.39 10.46
C PRO A 31 -14.84 -4.80 10.07
N ILE A 32 -14.61 -6.09 9.81
CA ILE A 32 -13.32 -6.64 9.40
C ILE A 32 -12.91 -6.15 8.01
N SER A 33 -13.82 -6.18 7.04
CA SER A 33 -13.57 -5.71 5.67
C SER A 33 -13.31 -4.21 5.61
N THR A 34 -13.99 -3.43 6.47
CA THR A 34 -13.79 -1.99 6.58
C THR A 34 -12.39 -1.65 7.14
N VAL A 35 -11.94 -2.39 8.16
CA VAL A 35 -10.58 -2.23 8.71
C VAL A 35 -9.52 -2.63 7.68
N LEU A 36 -9.75 -3.71 6.92
CA LEU A 36 -8.86 -4.13 5.83
C LEU A 36 -8.82 -3.10 4.69
N PHE A 37 -9.95 -2.48 4.36
CA PHE A 37 -10.05 -1.43 3.36
C PHE A 37 -9.28 -0.17 3.79
N ILE A 38 -9.53 0.34 5.00
CA ILE A 38 -8.85 1.53 5.55
C ILE A 38 -7.35 1.26 5.74
N GLY A 39 -7.00 0.08 6.28
CA GLY A 39 -5.62 -0.36 6.45
C GLY A 39 -4.88 -0.49 5.12
N GLY A 40 -5.52 -1.08 4.09
CA GLY A 40 -4.98 -1.15 2.73
C GLY A 40 -4.78 0.22 2.10
N LEU A 41 -5.71 1.15 2.33
CA LEU A 41 -5.63 2.54 1.85
C LEU A 41 -4.45 3.28 2.47
N ALA A 42 -4.27 3.16 3.78
CA ALA A 42 -3.12 3.72 4.49
C ALA A 42 -1.79 3.11 4.04
N LEU A 43 -1.75 1.78 3.83
CA LEU A 43 -0.55 1.08 3.35
C LEU A 43 -0.18 1.50 1.93
N SER A 44 -1.16 1.61 1.02
CA SER A 44 -0.93 2.07 -0.34
C SER A 44 -0.42 3.51 -0.37
N LEU A 45 -1.00 4.41 0.44
CA LEU A 45 -0.51 5.78 0.57
C LEU A 45 0.93 5.83 1.11
N ALA A 46 1.22 5.08 2.18
CA ALA A 46 2.57 5.00 2.75
C ALA A 46 3.59 4.44 1.75
N GLY A 47 3.21 3.41 0.99
CA GLY A 47 4.03 2.84 -0.07
C GLY A 47 4.32 3.84 -1.20
N VAL A 48 3.31 4.59 -1.66
CA VAL A 48 3.48 5.64 -2.68
C VAL A 48 4.40 6.75 -2.18
N VAL A 49 4.21 7.22 -0.94
CA VAL A 49 5.09 8.23 -0.33
C VAL A 49 6.52 7.71 -0.20
N GLY A 50 6.71 6.44 0.20
CA GLY A 50 8.02 5.79 0.28
C GLY A 50 8.73 5.68 -1.07
N VAL A 51 7.99 5.39 -2.15
CA VAL A 51 8.49 5.41 -3.53
C VAL A 51 8.90 6.82 -3.93
N ILE A 52 8.06 7.83 -3.69
CA ILE A 52 8.35 9.23 -4.03
C ILE A 52 9.57 9.75 -3.28
N LEU A 53 9.70 9.48 -1.98
CA LEU A 53 10.86 9.89 -1.18
C LEU A 53 12.14 9.17 -1.65
N SER A 54 12.05 7.88 -1.95
CA SER A 54 13.19 7.13 -2.50
C SER A 54 13.58 7.62 -3.90
N ALA A 55 12.62 8.06 -4.71
CA ALA A 55 12.87 8.65 -6.01
C ALA A 55 13.47 10.06 -5.91
N ARG A 56 13.00 10.88 -4.95
CA ARG A 56 13.56 12.22 -4.69
C ARG A 56 14.94 12.19 -4.07
N SER A 57 15.26 11.19 -3.24
CA SER A 57 16.62 10.98 -2.72
C SER A 57 17.65 10.66 -3.81
N LYS A 58 17.22 10.44 -5.06
CA LYS A 58 18.12 10.31 -6.23
C LYS A 58 18.36 11.62 -6.98
N ALA A 59 17.62 12.71 -6.68
CA ALA A 59 17.80 14.03 -7.29
C ALA A 59 18.68 14.91 -6.39
#